data_AF-A0A3D1I1M4-F1
#
_entry.id   AF-A0A3D1I1M4-F1
#
_cell.length_a   1.000
_cell.length_b   1.000
_cell.length_c   1.000
_cell.angle_alpha   90.00
_cell.angle_beta   90.00
_cell.angle_gamma   90.00
#
_symmetry.space_group_name_H-M   'P 1'
#
loop_
_entity.id
_entity.type
_entity.pdbx_description
1 polymer ?
#
loop_
_entity_poly.entity_id
_entity_poly.type
_entity_poly.pdbx_seq_one_letter_code
_entity_poly.pdbx_strand_id
1 'polypeptide(L)' 'ITAVNNGLSDFKGNVLFCSHDYEIVNTVANRIIEICDDGVIDHSGNYDDFVEFKESRGMEVTTL' A
#
# COMPACT_ATOMS: atom_id res chain seq x y z
N ILE A 1 -10.54 11.27 11.97
CA ILE A 1 -9.59 10.55 11.09
C ILE A 1 -8.67 11.51 10.30
N THR A 2 -8.88 12.83 10.34
CA THR A 2 -8.03 13.83 9.64
C THR A 2 -6.65 14.08 10.27
N ALA A 3 -6.52 13.93 11.60
CA ALA A 3 -5.28 14.23 12.32
C ALA A 3 -4.14 13.24 11.99
N VAL A 4 -4.48 11.97 11.74
CA VAL A 4 -3.50 10.93 11.39
C VAL A 4 -2.98 11.13 9.97
N ASN A 5 -3.85 11.43 9.00
CA ASN A 5 -3.45 11.65 7.61
C ASN A 5 -2.47 12.84 7.48
N ASN A 6 -2.83 13.98 8.07
CA ASN A 6 -1.97 15.17 8.04
C ASN A 6 -0.64 14.95 8.77
N GLY A 7 -0.66 14.22 9.89
CA GLY A 7 0.55 13.88 10.63
C GLY A 7 1.49 12.94 9.86
N LEU A 8 0.93 12.03 9.06
CA LEU A 8 1.70 11.12 8.22
C LEU A 8 2.25 11.80 6.96
N SER A 9 1.49 12.71 6.34
CA SER A 9 1.96 13.48 5.17
C SER A 9 3.08 14.47 5.52
N ASP A 10 3.08 15.06 6.71
CA ASP A 10 4.13 16.01 7.15
C ASP A 10 5.38 15.31 7.72
N PHE A 11 5.29 13.99 7.99
CA PHE A 11 6.38 13.24 8.58
C PHE A 11 7.49 12.97 7.56
N LYS A 12 8.62 13.68 7.69
CA LYS A 12 9.81 13.52 6.83
C LYS A 12 10.61 12.22 7.05
N GLY A 13 10.11 11.30 7.87
CA GLY A 13 10.74 10.00 8.12
C GLY A 13 10.08 8.86 7.33
N ASN A 14 10.54 7.64 7.57
CA ASN A 14 9.90 6.44 7.00
C ASN A 14 8.69 6.06 7.87
N VAL A 15 7.51 5.97 7.26
CA VAL A 15 6.29 5.49 7.91
C VAL A 15 5.98 4.10 7.36
N LEU A 16 5.86 3.12 8.25
CA LEU A 16 5.29 1.82 7.93
C LEU A 16 3.92 1.72 8.61
N PHE A 17 2.87 1.53 7.84
CA PHE A 17 1.52 1.32 8.37
C PHE A 17 0.85 0.18 7.60
N CYS A 18 0.01 -0.58 8.30
CA CYS A 18 -0.86 -1.58 7.70
C CYS A 18 -2.29 -1.08 7.87
N SER A 19 -2.99 -0.86 6.76
CA SER A 19 -4.38 -0.42 6.76
C SER A 19 -5.18 -1.26 5.77
N HIS A 20 -6.42 -1.57 6.13
CA HIS A 20 -7.40 -2.19 5.25
C HIS A 20 -8.20 -1.13 4.46
N ASP A 21 -7.93 0.17 4.69
CA ASP A 21 -8.66 1.28 4.08
C ASP A 21 -7.93 1.83 2.85
N TYR A 22 -8.59 1.75 1.69
CA TYR A 22 -8.05 2.16 0.39
C TYR A 22 -7.61 3.63 0.36
N GLU A 23 -8.38 4.55 0.96
CA GLU A 23 -8.06 5.99 0.89
C GLU A 23 -6.75 6.31 1.60
N ILE A 24 -6.48 5.62 2.72
CA ILE A 24 -5.24 5.81 3.49
C ILE A 24 -4.05 5.23 2.76
N VAL A 25 -4.18 4.00 2.21
CA VAL A 25 -3.10 3.34 1.48
C VAL A 25 -2.74 4.14 0.24
N ASN A 26 -3.72 4.55 -0.57
CA ASN A 26 -3.46 5.28 -1.81
C ASN A 26 -2.89 6.70 -1.58
N THR A 27 -3.30 7.38 -0.50
CA THR A 27 -2.86 8.76 -0.25
C THR A 27 -1.51 8.85 0.45
N VAL A 28 -1.16 7.89 1.31
CA VAL A 28 0.02 7.95 2.17
C VAL A 28 1.13 6.99 1.72
N ALA A 29 0.79 5.85 1.11
CA ALA A 29 1.79 4.86 0.72
C ALA A 29 2.50 5.26 -0.58
N ASN A 30 3.83 5.30 -0.51
CA ASN A 30 4.74 5.43 -1.65
C ASN A 30 5.42 4.10 -2.03
N ARG A 31 5.21 3.06 -1.21
CA ARG A 31 5.68 1.70 -1.40
C ARG A 31 4.70 0.74 -0.74
N ILE A 32 4.32 -0.30 -1.46
CA ILE A 32 3.43 -1.35 -0.99
C ILE A 32 4.25 -2.61 -0.83
N ILE A 33 4.18 -3.20 0.37
CA ILE A 33 4.82 -4.47 0.67
C ILE A 33 3.72 -5.44 1.04
N GLU A 34 3.43 -6.38 0.15
CA GLU A 34 2.47 -7.45 0.40
C GLU A 34 3.23 -8.71 0.83
N ILE A 35 2.78 -9.28 1.95
CA ILE A 35 3.31 -10.54 2.48
C ILE A 35 2.32 -11.63 2.05
N CYS A 36 2.73 -12.45 1.08
CA CYS A 36 1.98 -13.62 0.62
C CYS A 36 2.56 -14.89 1.25
N ASP A 37 1.79 -15.99 1.22
CA ASP A 37 2.28 -17.31 1.63
C ASP A 37 3.50 -17.79 0.85
N ASP A 38 3.62 -17.40 -0.44
CA ASP A 38 4.70 -17.82 -1.33
C ASP A 38 5.93 -16.88 -1.30
N GLY A 39 5.81 -15.72 -0.64
CA GLY A 39 6.91 -14.75 -0.56
C GLY A 39 6.46 -13.32 -0.27
N VAL A 40 7.43 -12.39 -0.33
CA VAL A 40 7.18 -10.97 -0.13
C VAL A 40 7.22 -10.26 -1.48
N ILE A 41 6.17 -9.51 -1.78
CA ILE A 41 6.10 -8.64 -2.96
C ILE A 41 6.37 -7.23 -2.49
N ASP A 42 7.48 -6.66 -2.92
CA ASP A 42 7.76 -5.25 -2.77
C ASP A 42 7.44 -4.53 -4.08
N HIS A 43 6.59 -3.51 -3.99
CA HIS A 43 6.21 -2.69 -5.12
C HIS A 43 6.39 -1.22 -4.76
N SER A 44 7.22 -0.53 -5.53
CA SER A 44 7.51 0.90 -5.31
C SER A 44 6.62 1.70 -6.25
N GLY A 45 5.47 2.13 -5.75
CA GLY A 45 4.43 2.77 -6.54
C GLY A 45 3.15 2.94 -5.74
N ASN A 46 2.15 3.48 -6.42
CA ASN A 46 0.81 3.72 -5.92
C ASN A 46 0.06 2.38 -5.80
N TYR A 47 -1.11 2.42 -5.16
CA TYR A 47 -1.95 1.23 -5.06
C TYR A 47 -2.43 0.71 -6.41
N ASP A 48 -2.72 1.62 -7.35
CA ASP A 48 -3.17 1.26 -8.70
C ASP A 48 -2.13 0.42 -9.47
N ASP A 49 -0.87 0.88 -9.52
CA ASP A 49 0.24 0.14 -10.12
C ASP A 49 0.45 -1.24 -9.46
N PHE A 50 0.26 -1.32 -8.13
CA PHE A 50 0.36 -2.58 -7.40
C PHE A 50 -0.75 -3.57 -7.80
N VAL A 51 -1.98 -3.08 -7.98
CA VAL A 51 -3.12 -3.90 -8.44
C VAL A 51 -2.87 -4.38 -9.86
N GLU A 52 -2.47 -3.52 -10.80
CA GLU A 52 -2.13 -3.91 -12.16
C GLU A 52 -0.99 -4.93 -12.20
N PHE A 53 0.04 -4.75 -11.36
CA PHE A 53 1.15 -5.70 -11.22
C PHE A 53 0.67 -7.08 -10.75
N LYS A 54 -0.27 -7.14 -9.80
CA LYS A 54 -0.86 -8.39 -9.33
C LYS A 54 -1.74 -9.05 -10.38
N GLU A 55 -2.56 -8.28 -11.08
CA GLU A 55 -3.40 -8.79 -12.18
C GLU A 55 -2.54 -9.38 -13.31
N SER A 56 -1.47 -8.68 -13.70
CA SER A 56 -0.52 -9.16 -14.70
C SER A 56 0.19 -10.46 -14.30
N ARG A 57 0.38 -10.68 -12.99
CA ARG A 57 0.93 -11.92 -12.43
C ARG A 57 -0.10 -13.01 -12.17
N GLY A 58 -1.38 -12.76 -12.44
CA GLY A 58 -2.47 -13.71 -12.15
C GLY A 58 -2.62 -14.02 -10.66
N MET A 59 -2.20 -13.10 -9.79
CA MET A 59 -2.32 -13.24 -8.35
C MET A 59 -3.69 -12.73 -7.91
N GLU A 60 -4.37 -13.48 -7.05
CA GLU A 60 -5.61 -12.99 -6.45
C GLU A 60 -5.32 -11.67 -5.72
N VAL A 61 -5.85 -10.59 -6.28
CA VAL A 61 -5.99 -9.34 -5.55
C VAL A 61 -7.08 -9.63 -4.54
N THR A 62 -6.70 -9.97 -3.31
CA THR A 62 -7.64 -9.94 -2.19
C THR A 62 -8.06 -8.49 -2.04
N THR A 63 -9.09 -8.11 -2.80
CA THR A 63 -9.78 -6.86 -2.57
C THR A 63 -10.29 -6.92 -1.14
N LEU A 64 -9.85 -5.95 -0.35
CA LEU A 64 -10.24 -5.76 1.05
C LEU A 64 -11.76 -5.60 1.19
#